data_AF-A0A959WCV6-F1
#
_entry.id   AF-A0A959WCV6-F1
#
_cell.length_a   1.000
_cell.length_b   1.000
_cell.length_c   1.000
_cell.angle_alpha   90.00
_cell.angle_beta   90.00
_cell.angle_gamma   90.00
#
_symmetry.space_group_name_H-M   'P 1'
#
loop_
_entity.id
_entity.type
_entity.pdbx_description
1 polymer ?
#
loop_
_entity_poly.entity_id
_entity_poly.type
_entity_poly.pdbx_seq_one_letter_code
_entity_poly.pdbx_strand_id
1 'polypeptide(L)'
;MTLHRARPGIGRPPDKADHAAQAKGELSEQRAKEICDHLGATHADRETHQWMPRRTDNGWQVVKIAVPPPEDNLTAETRADERPEVGEDPRDALGRNVGGPWGGTG
;
A
#
# COMPACT_ATOMS: atom_id res chain seq x y z
N MET A 1 -6.09 23.61 -16.22
CA MET A 1 -7.30 22.89 -15.79
C MET A 1 -7.21 22.64 -14.29
N THR A 2 -7.75 23.54 -13.48
CA THR A 2 -7.71 23.42 -12.01
C THR A 2 -8.90 22.58 -11.59
N LEU A 3 -8.68 21.30 -11.29
CA LEU A 3 -9.70 20.41 -10.74
C LEU A 3 -10.05 20.89 -9.33
N HIS A 4 -11.11 21.70 -9.22
CA HIS A 4 -11.79 21.98 -7.96
C HIS A 4 -12.45 20.68 -7.48
N ARG A 5 -11.66 19.81 -6.84
CA ARG A 5 -12.19 18.67 -6.10
C ARG A 5 -13.06 19.25 -4.99
N ALA A 6 -14.37 18.97 -5.02
CA ALA A 6 -15.31 19.37 -4.00
C ALA A 6 -14.69 19.10 -2.62
N ARG A 7 -14.51 20.16 -1.79
CA ARG A 7 -13.99 20.01 -0.43
C ARG A 7 -15.04 19.22 0.35
N PRO A 8 -14.79 17.94 0.68
CA PRO A 8 -15.64 17.26 1.66
C PRO A 8 -15.53 18.11 2.94
N GLY A 9 -16.64 18.30 3.65
CA GLY A 9 -16.57 18.89 4.99
C GLY A 9 -15.46 18.18 5.76
N ILE A 10 -14.58 18.93 6.43
CA ILE A 10 -13.31 18.49 7.06
C ILE A 10 -13.53 17.43 8.19
N GLY A 11 -14.68 16.77 8.24
CA GLY A 11 -15.07 15.90 9.34
C GLY A 11 -15.25 16.68 10.65
N ARG A 12 -16.03 16.13 11.56
CA ARG A 12 -16.09 16.66 12.93
C ARG A 12 -14.77 16.31 13.64
N PRO A 13 -14.08 17.28 14.29
CA PRO A 13 -12.90 16.98 15.09
C PRO A 13 -13.20 15.89 16.13
N PRO A 14 -12.23 15.02 16.45
CA PRO A 14 -12.41 14.01 17.49
C PRO A 14 -12.64 14.67 18.86
N ASP A 15 -13.62 14.15 19.59
CA ASP A 15 -13.89 14.56 20.98
C ASP A 15 -13.32 13.54 21.99
N LYS A 16 -13.48 13.80 23.30
CA LYS A 16 -12.94 12.94 24.36
C LYS A 16 -13.48 11.49 24.30
N ALA A 17 -14.74 11.30 23.92
CA ALA A 17 -15.32 9.98 23.75
C ALA A 17 -14.73 9.28 22.53
N ASP A 18 -14.50 10.00 21.43
CA ASP A 18 -13.81 9.46 20.25
C ASP A 18 -12.40 8.99 20.61
N HIS A 19 -11.65 9.73 21.45
CA HIS A 19 -10.34 9.30 21.92
C HIS A 19 -10.40 8.04 22.78
N ALA A 20 -11.41 7.91 23.64
CA ALA A 20 -11.59 6.71 24.46
C ALA A 20 -11.97 5.50 23.60
N ALA A 21 -12.85 5.67 22.61
CA ALA A 21 -13.24 4.62 21.67
C ALA A 21 -12.07 4.22 20.77
N GLN A 22 -11.28 5.19 20.29
CA GLN A 22 -10.05 4.96 19.53
C GLN A 22 -9.05 4.11 20.33
N ALA A 23 -8.83 4.41 21.61
CA ALA A 23 -7.91 3.66 22.46
C ALA A 23 -8.33 2.19 22.66
N LYS A 24 -9.62 1.90 22.55
CA LYS A 24 -10.20 0.56 22.68
C LYS A 24 -10.48 -0.13 21.33
N GLY A 25 -10.30 0.59 20.22
CA GLY A 25 -10.65 0.12 18.88
C GLY A 25 -12.15 -0.08 18.68
N GLU A 26 -12.99 0.71 19.35
CA GLU A 26 -14.46 0.60 19.36
C GLU A 26 -15.15 1.72 18.55
N LEU A 27 -14.43 2.41 17.65
CA LEU A 27 -15.08 3.41 16.80
C LEU A 27 -16.07 2.74 15.85
N SER A 28 -17.10 3.49 15.45
CA SER A 28 -17.89 3.13 14.29
C SER A 28 -17.10 3.37 13.00
N GLU A 29 -17.43 2.63 11.94
CA GLU A 29 -16.79 2.79 10.64
C GLU A 29 -16.91 4.23 10.12
N GLN A 30 -18.11 4.79 10.20
CA GLN A 30 -18.41 6.17 9.80
C GLN A 30 -17.51 7.14 10.56
N ARG A 31 -17.39 6.98 11.87
CA ARG A 31 -16.62 7.89 12.73
C ARG A 31 -15.13 7.78 12.44
N ALA A 32 -14.61 6.56 12.23
CA ALA A 32 -13.21 6.35 11.86
C ALA A 32 -12.88 7.06 10.54
N LYS A 33 -13.77 7.00 9.53
CA LYS A 33 -13.61 7.73 8.26
C LYS A 33 -13.58 9.25 8.47
N GLU A 34 -14.55 9.80 9.20
CA GLU A 34 -14.60 11.25 9.48
C GLU A 34 -13.34 11.75 10.21
N ILE A 35 -12.82 10.96 11.16
CA ILE A 35 -11.59 11.30 11.88
C ILE A 35 -10.38 11.25 10.93
N CYS A 36 -10.32 10.27 10.02
CA CYS A 36 -9.25 10.21 9.01
C CYS A 36 -9.28 11.43 8.08
N ASP A 37 -10.47 11.80 7.58
CA ASP A 37 -10.64 12.99 6.72
C ASP A 37 -10.23 14.27 7.46
N HIS A 38 -10.61 14.40 8.73
CA HIS A 38 -10.20 15.52 9.56
C HIS A 38 -8.68 15.60 9.73
N LEU A 39 -8.06 14.50 10.15
CA LEU A 39 -6.62 14.45 10.41
C LEU A 39 -5.80 14.66 9.13
N GLY A 40 -6.26 14.12 7.99
CA GLY A 40 -5.64 14.37 6.69
C GLY A 40 -5.69 15.84 6.27
N ALA A 41 -6.68 16.60 6.72
CA ALA A 41 -6.80 18.02 6.41
C ALA A 41 -6.08 18.94 7.41
N THR A 42 -6.06 18.59 8.71
CA THR A 42 -5.66 19.52 9.79
C THR A 42 -4.36 19.15 10.49
N HIS A 43 -3.91 17.90 10.45
CA HIS A 43 -2.76 17.47 11.23
C HIS A 43 -1.45 18.06 10.69
N ALA A 44 -0.47 18.28 11.57
CA ALA A 44 0.86 18.80 11.20
C ALA A 44 1.59 17.83 10.26
N ASP A 45 1.51 16.53 10.56
CA ASP A 45 2.15 15.47 9.78
C ASP A 45 1.43 15.08 8.48
N ARG A 46 0.44 15.86 8.00
CA ARG A 46 -0.38 15.48 6.84
C ARG A 46 0.38 15.33 5.51
N GLU A 47 1.59 15.90 5.44
CA GLU A 47 2.45 15.80 4.27
C GLU A 47 3.29 14.51 4.27
N THR A 48 3.51 13.91 5.44
CA THR A 48 4.39 12.75 5.62
C THR A 48 3.64 11.50 6.09
N HIS A 49 2.39 11.65 6.52
CA HIS A 49 1.57 10.58 7.05
C HIS A 49 0.16 10.62 6.53
N GLN A 50 -0.43 9.43 6.41
CA GLN A 50 -1.83 9.21 6.07
C GLN A 50 -2.55 8.57 7.25
N TRP A 51 -3.80 8.94 7.46
CA TRP A 51 -4.69 8.29 8.42
C TRP A 51 -5.65 7.37 7.69
N MET A 52 -5.76 6.12 8.14
CA MET A 52 -6.64 5.13 7.54
C MET A 52 -7.52 4.45 8.59
N PRO A 53 -8.80 4.19 8.28
CA PRO A 53 -9.64 3.37 9.13
C PRO A 53 -9.20 1.91 9.03
N ARG A 54 -8.99 1.26 10.17
CA ARG A 54 -8.64 -0.15 10.30
C ARG A 54 -9.68 -0.85 11.15
N ARG A 55 -10.16 -2.00 10.68
CA ARG A 55 -11.07 -2.86 11.44
C ARG A 55 -10.32 -3.57 12.59
N THR A 56 -10.97 -3.69 13.73
CA THR A 56 -10.52 -4.41 14.93
C THR A 56 -11.56 -5.49 15.28
N ASP A 57 -11.30 -6.26 16.34
CA ASP A 57 -12.26 -7.26 16.85
C ASP A 57 -13.55 -6.62 17.39
N ASN A 58 -13.44 -5.40 17.93
CA ASN A 58 -14.56 -4.72 18.61
C ASN A 58 -15.19 -3.59 17.78
N GLY A 59 -14.61 -3.24 16.63
CA GLY A 59 -15.09 -2.13 15.81
C GLY A 59 -14.03 -1.61 14.85
N TRP A 60 -13.76 -0.31 14.94
CA TRP A 60 -12.81 0.37 14.09
C TRP A 60 -11.84 1.22 14.91
N GLN A 61 -10.68 1.48 14.32
CA GLN A 61 -9.68 2.40 14.82
C GLN A 61 -9.07 3.18 13.67
N VAL A 62 -8.55 4.37 13.95
CA VAL A 62 -7.74 5.14 13.02
C VAL A 62 -6.27 4.80 13.23
N VAL A 63 -5.56 4.44 12.16
CA VAL A 63 -4.11 4.23 12.20
C VAL A 63 -3.38 5.33 11.42
N LYS A 64 -2.22 5.73 11.93
CA LYS A 64 -1.31 6.67 11.27
C LYS A 64 -0.24 5.86 10.53
N ILE A 65 -0.11 6.09 9.23
CA ILE A 65 0.80 5.38 8.33
C ILE A 65 1.79 6.39 7.76
N ALA A 66 3.09 6.09 7.84
CA ALA A 66 4.11 6.92 7.21
C ALA A 66 4.06 6.73 5.68
N VAL A 67 4.05 7.83 4.94
CA VAL A 67 4.10 7.82 3.48
C VAL A 67 5.56 7.96 3.06
N PRO A 68 6.08 7.09 2.17
CA PRO A 68 7.45 7.24 1.67
C PRO A 68 7.62 8.58 0.94
N PRO A 69 8.81 9.18 0.97
CA PRO A 69 9.09 10.38 0.21
C PRO A 69 8.85 10.15 -1.29
N PRO A 70 8.45 11.20 -2.04
CA PRO A 70 8.18 11.08 -3.48
C PRO A 70 9.41 10.54 -4.24
N GLU A 71 9.12 9.70 -5.23
CA GLU A 71 10.10 8.89 -5.98
C GLU A 71 11.03 9.70 -6.89
N ASP A 72 10.87 11.03 -6.97
CA ASP A 72 11.74 11.93 -7.75
C ASP A 72 13.23 11.86 -7.36
N ASN A 73 13.58 11.16 -6.26
CA ASN A 73 14.96 10.87 -5.84
C ASN A 73 15.32 9.36 -5.81
N LEU A 74 14.46 8.47 -6.30
CA LEU A 74 14.79 7.05 -6.41
C LEU A 74 15.54 6.81 -7.72
N THR A 75 16.87 6.99 -7.71
CA THR A 75 17.71 6.44 -8.77
C THR A 75 17.75 4.93 -8.61
N ALA A 76 17.03 4.20 -9.45
CA ALA A 76 17.20 2.76 -9.55
C ALA A 76 18.67 2.46 -9.90
N GLU A 77 19.41 1.87 -8.97
CA GLU A 77 20.71 1.28 -9.27
C GLU A 77 20.49 0.07 -10.18
N THR A 78 20.54 0.31 -11.50
CA THR A 78 20.53 -0.77 -12.47
C THR A 78 21.93 -1.38 -12.45
N ARG A 79 22.12 -2.44 -11.66
CA ARG A 79 23.32 -3.27 -11.77
C ARG A 79 23.24 -4.04 -13.08
N ALA A 80 23.96 -3.55 -14.09
CA ALA A 80 24.24 -4.28 -15.31
C ALA A 80 25.27 -5.38 -15.01
N ASP A 81 24.87 -6.39 -14.23
CA ASP A 81 25.62 -7.64 -14.25
C ASP A 81 25.37 -8.23 -15.66
N GLU A 82 26.44 -8.32 -16.45
CA GLU A 82 26.38 -8.88 -17.81
C GLU A 82 25.70 -10.25 -17.74
N ARG A 83 24.66 -10.47 -18.55
CA ARG A 83 24.00 -11.76 -18.61
C ARG A 83 25.07 -12.81 -18.96
N PRO A 84 25.35 -13.80 -18.09
CA PRO A 84 26.38 -14.78 -18.37
C PRO A 84 26.07 -15.45 -19.71
N GLU A 85 27.11 -15.71 -20.50
CA GLU A 85 26.96 -16.46 -21.74
C GLU A 85 26.35 -17.82 -21.41
N VAL A 86 25.06 -17.97 -21.71
CA VAL A 86 24.44 -19.29 -21.75
C VAL A 86 24.93 -19.90 -23.05
N GLY A 87 26.02 -20.69 -22.95
CA GLY A 87 26.54 -21.48 -24.05
C GLY A 87 25.43 -22.31 -24.70
N GLU A 88 25.63 -22.71 -25.96
CA GLU A 88 24.63 -23.47 -26.70
C GLU A 88 24.14 -24.68 -25.90
N ASP A 89 22.82 -24.74 -25.71
CA ASP A 89 22.18 -25.89 -25.08
C ASP A 89 22.51 -27.15 -25.91
N PRO A 90 23.23 -28.14 -25.35
CA PRO A 90 23.71 -29.30 -26.10
C PRO A 90 22.56 -30.23 -26.55
N ARG A 91 21.31 -29.96 -26.14
CA ARG A 91 20.14 -30.70 -26.60
C ARG A 91 19.80 -30.33 -28.04
N ASP A 92 19.46 -31.35 -28.82
CA ASP A 92 18.90 -31.18 -30.15
C ASP A 92 17.49 -30.54 -30.10
N ALA A 93 16.99 -30.07 -31.25
CA ALA A 93 15.70 -29.39 -31.33
C ALA A 93 14.53 -30.22 -30.81
N LEU A 94 14.63 -31.56 -30.89
CA LEU A 94 13.64 -32.48 -30.38
C LEU A 94 13.71 -32.57 -28.84
N GLY A 95 14.90 -32.75 -28.26
CA GLY A 95 15.13 -32.80 -26.82
C GLY A 95 14.86 -31.48 -26.08
N ARG A 96 14.89 -30.34 -26.80
CA ARG A 96 14.44 -29.04 -26.28
C ARG A 96 12.92 -28.96 -26.13
N ASN A 97 12.17 -29.53 -27.08
CA ASN A 97 10.70 -29.41 -27.11
C ASN A 97 9.97 -30.52 -26.36
N VAL A 98 10.56 -31.72 -26.24
CA VAL A 98 9.85 -32.93 -25.75
C VAL A 98 10.08 -33.21 -24.27
N GLY A 99 10.86 -32.37 -23.55
CA GLY A 99 10.88 -32.39 -22.09
C GLY A 99 11.43 -33.67 -21.45
N GLY A 100 12.52 -34.24 -22.00
CA GLY A 100 13.27 -35.34 -21.36
C GLY A 100 12.48 -36.63 -21.09
N PRO A 101 13.15 -37.72 -20.65
CA PRO A 101 12.54 -39.05 -20.54
C PRO A 101 11.48 -39.19 -19.44
N TRP A 102 11.19 -38.12 -18.68
CA TRP A 102 10.18 -38.10 -17.62
C TRP A 102 8.93 -37.27 -17.98
N GLY A 103 8.87 -36.71 -19.20
CA GLY A 103 7.74 -35.92 -19.70
C GLY A 103 6.82 -36.72 -20.61
N GLY A 104 5.91 -37.53 -20.05
CA GLY A 104 4.72 -37.99 -20.76
C GLY A 104 4.45 -39.50 -20.69
N THR A 105 3.59 -39.90 -19.76
CA THR A 105 2.66 -40.99 -20.00
C THR A 105 1.33 -40.61 -19.36
N GLY A 106 0.40 -40.20 -20.21
CA GLY A 106 -1.04 -40.16 -19.99
C GLY A 106 -1.68 -40.53 -21.31
#